data_AF-A0A0M2PD49-F1
#
_entry.id   AF-A0A0M2PD49-F1
#
_cell.length_a   1.000
_cell.length_b   1.000
_cell.length_c   1.000
_cell.angle_alpha   90.00
_cell.angle_beta   90.00
_cell.angle_gamma   90.00
#
_symmetry.space_group_name_H-M   'P 1'
#
loop_
_entity.id
_entity.type
_entity.pdbx_description
1 polymer ?
#
loop_
_entity_poly.entity_id
_entity_poly.type
_entity_poly.pdbx_seq_one_letter_code
_entity_poly.pdbx_strand_id
1 'polypeptide(L)' 'MTRLLMEKEIDETVAYVVDRFLTAGIKEEQLLAITRTMTSDFGVNSEEKAEKLVKNYLTSLGMNE' A
#
# COMPACT_ATOMS: atom_id res chain seq x y z
N MET A 1 13.75 -17.99 0.78
CA MET A 1 13.70 -16.67 0.11
C MET A 1 14.56 -15.69 0.88
N THR A 2 15.33 -14.85 0.20
CA THR A 2 16.07 -13.76 0.83
C THR A 2 15.11 -12.64 1.20
N ARG A 3 15.39 -11.92 2.27
CA ARG A 3 14.55 -10.83 2.81
C ARG A 3 14.18 -9.75 1.77
N LEU A 4 15.09 -9.46 0.83
CA LEU A 4 14.89 -8.51 -0.27
C LEU A 4 13.79 -8.92 -1.25
N LEU A 5 13.65 -10.23 -1.52
CA LEU A 5 12.58 -10.74 -2.39
C LEU A 5 11.21 -10.60 -1.71
N MET A 6 11.13 -10.91 -0.42
CA MET A 6 9.91 -10.73 0.38
C MET A 6 9.46 -9.27 0.45
N GLU A 7 10.40 -8.35 0.68
CA GLU A 7 10.07 -6.91 0.72
C GLU A 7 9.54 -6.42 -0.63
N LYS A 8 10.11 -6.88 -1.75
CA LYS A 8 9.63 -6.53 -3.09
C LYS A 8 8.23 -7.09 -3.39
N GLU A 9 7.94 -8.32 -3.00
CA GLU A 9 6.61 -8.93 -3.19
C GLU A 9 5.52 -8.23 -2.36
N ILE A 10 5.85 -7.79 -1.15
CA ILE A 10 4.95 -7.00 -0.30
C ILE A 10 4.64 -5.66 -0.98
N ASP A 11 5.65 -4.98 -1.50
CA ASP A 11 5.50 -3.68 -2.16
C ASP A 11 4.60 -3.79 -3.42
N GLU A 12 4.79 -4.84 -4.22
CA GLU A 12 3.95 -5.12 -5.40
C GLU A 12 2.50 -5.45 -5.03
N THR A 13 2.29 -6.20 -3.94
CA THR A 13 0.94 -6.55 -3.45
C THR A 13 0.18 -5.33 -2.95
N VAL A 14 0.84 -4.47 -2.17
CA VAL A 14 0.25 -3.22 -1.68
C VAL A 14 -0.09 -2.31 -2.86
N ALA A 15 0.83 -2.14 -3.81
CA ALA A 15 0.60 -1.35 -5.02
C ALA A 15 -0.61 -1.83 -5.81
N TYR A 16 -0.72 -3.15 -6.05
CA TYR A 16 -1.85 -3.74 -6.76
C TYR A 16 -3.19 -3.44 -6.08
N VAL A 17 -3.29 -3.62 -4.77
CA VAL A 17 -4.56 -3.38 -4.07
C VAL A 17 -4.93 -1.89 -4.06
N VAL A 18 -3.94 -1.00 -3.88
CA VAL A 18 -4.17 0.45 -3.94
C VAL A 18 -4.67 0.86 -5.33
N ASP A 19 -4.07 0.34 -6.40
CA ASP A 19 -4.51 0.60 -7.78
C ASP A 19 -5.96 0.19 -8.02
N ARG A 20 -6.38 -0.97 -7.51
CA ARG A 20 -7.76 -1.46 -7.63
C ARG A 20 -8.76 -0.57 -6.90
N PHE A 21 -8.39 -0.04 -5.74
CA PHE A 21 -9.23 0.88 -4.98
C PHE A 21 -9.31 2.27 -5.63
N LEU A 22 -8.21 2.78 -6.17
CA LEU A 22 -8.21 4.01 -6.95
C LEU A 22 -9.08 3.88 -8.20
N THR A 23 -8.98 2.76 -8.92
CA THR A 23 -9.84 2.44 -10.07
C THR A 23 -11.31 2.36 -9.69
N ALA A 24 -11.62 1.91 -8.47
CA ALA A 24 -12.98 1.89 -7.92
C ALA A 24 -13.48 3.27 -7.43
N GLY A 25 -12.65 4.32 -7.51
CA GLY A 25 -12.99 5.68 -7.10
C GLY A 25 -12.90 5.93 -5.60
N ILE A 26 -12.20 5.08 -4.85
CA ILE A 26 -11.94 5.30 -3.42
C ILE A 26 -10.95 6.46 -3.25
N LYS A 27 -11.27 7.37 -2.33
CA LYS A 27 -10.42 8.53 -2.04
C LYS A 27 -9.20 8.12 -1.22
N GLU A 28 -8.10 8.86 -1.38
CA GLU A 28 -6.83 8.62 -0.68
C GLU A 28 -6.99 8.47 0.85
N GLU A 29 -7.77 9.32 1.50
CA GLU A 29 -8.00 9.25 2.95
C GLU A 29 -8.61 7.90 3.39
N GLN A 30 -9.49 7.34 2.55
CA GLN A 30 -10.13 6.05 2.81
C GLN A 30 -9.18 4.89 2.53
N LEU A 31 -8.33 5.03 1.51
CA LEU A 31 -7.25 4.09 1.19
C LEU A 31 -6.25 3.93 2.34
N LEU A 32 -5.85 5.04 2.96
CA LEU A 32 -4.97 5.05 4.13
C LEU A 32 -5.62 4.35 5.34
N ALA A 33 -6.92 4.57 5.55
CA ALA A 33 -7.65 3.89 6.62
C ALA A 33 -7.72 2.36 6.39
N ILE A 34 -8.01 1.92 5.16
CA ILE A 34 -8.11 0.51 4.79
C ILE A 34 -6.75 -0.20 4.92
N THR A 35 -5.67 0.45 4.50
CA THR A 35 -4.34 -0.15 4.55
C THR A 35 -3.76 -0.26 5.95
N ARG A 36 -4.10 0.66 6.85
CA ARG A 36 -3.80 0.51 8.29
C ARG A 36 -4.54 -0.67 8.91
N THR A 37 -5.79 -0.91 8.54
CA THR A 37 -6.58 -2.03 9.11
C THR A 37 -6.23 -3.39 8.51
N MET A 38 -5.63 -3.44 7.32
CA MET A 38 -5.31 -4.68 6.60
C MET A 38 -3.82 -5.08 6.63
N THR A 39 -3.04 -4.58 7.60
CA THR A 39 -1.58 -4.85 7.71
C THR A 39 -1.22 -6.34 7.61
N SER A 40 -2.03 -7.23 8.20
CA SER A 40 -1.85 -8.68 8.14
C SER A 40 -2.04 -9.26 6.73
N ASP A 41 -3.00 -8.75 5.96
CA ASP A 41 -3.31 -9.25 4.61
C ASP A 41 -2.26 -8.81 3.58
N PHE A 42 -1.59 -7.70 3.87
CA PHE A 42 -0.47 -7.17 3.09
C PHE A 42 0.89 -7.74 3.48
N GLY A 43 0.96 -8.59 4.51
CA GLY A 43 2.23 -9.13 5.01
C GLY A 43 3.14 -8.05 5.64
N VAL A 44 2.55 -6.95 6.13
CA VAL A 44 3.28 -5.84 6.77
C VAL A 44 3.14 -5.91 8.28
N ASN A 45 4.25 -5.70 8.99
CA ASN A 45 4.29 -5.88 10.44
C ASN A 45 3.87 -4.64 11.24
N SER A 46 3.51 -3.53 10.57
CA SER A 46 3.03 -2.31 11.23
C SER A 46 2.19 -1.43 10.30
N GLU A 47 1.26 -0.69 10.91
CA GLU A 47 0.41 0.30 10.23
C GLU A 47 1.25 1.38 9.55
N GLU A 48 2.29 1.87 10.22
CA GLU A 48 3.20 2.89 9.70
C GLU A 48 3.91 2.42 8.42
N LYS A 49 4.32 1.15 8.35
CA LYS A 49 4.96 0.60 7.16
C LYS A 49 3.95 0.44 6.02
N ALA A 50 2.74 -0.03 6.29
CA ALA A 50 1.67 -0.13 5.29
C ALA A 50 1.32 1.26 4.72
N GLU A 51 1.14 2.25 5.58
CA GLU A 51 0.88 3.63 5.19
C GLU A 51 1.99 4.22 4.33
N LYS A 52 3.26 3.97 4.70
CA LYS A 52 4.41 4.45 3.92
C LYS A 52 4.44 3.86 2.51
N LEU A 53 4.12 2.57 2.36
CA LEU A 53 4.07 1.91 1.05
C LEU A 53 2.97 2.51 0.16
N VAL A 54 1.80 2.74 0.73
CA VAL A 54 0.68 3.37 0.03
C VAL A 54 1.02 4.79 -0.37
N LYS A 55 1.59 5.59 0.54
CA LYS A 55 2.03 6.96 0.24
C LYS A 55 3.08 6.99 -0.87
N ASN A 56 4.11 6.14 -0.78
CA ASN A 56 5.13 6.02 -1.82
C ASN A 56 4.52 5.69 -3.19
N TYR A 57 3.53 4.78 -3.22
CA TYR A 57 2.83 4.42 -4.44
C TYR A 57 2.01 5.58 -4.99
N LEU A 58 1.23 6.27 -4.15
CA LEU A 58 0.47 7.46 -4.55
C LEU A 58 1.37 8.59 -5.05
N THR A 59 2.51 8.81 -4.41
CA THR A 59 3.54 9.76 -4.89
C THR A 59 4.10 9.33 -6.24
N SER A 60 4.33 8.03 -6.48
CA SER A 60 4.78 7.53 -7.79
C SER A 60 3.77 7.75 -8.92
N LEU A 61 2.48 7.84 -8.57
CA LEU A 61 1.38 8.17 -9.49
C LEU A 61 1.16 9.69 -9.64
N GLY A 62 1.89 10.53 -8.91
CA GLY A 62 1.68 11.98 -8.89
C GLY A 62 0.39 12.42 -8.20
N MET A 63 -0.16 11.59 -7.30
CA MET A 63 -1.42 11.85 -6.61
C MET A 63 -1.26 12.48 -5.22
N ASN A 64 -0.03 12.57 -4.70
CA ASN A 64 0.28 13.15 -3.39
C ASN A 64 0.98 14.52 -3.58
N GLU A 65 0.19 15.60 -3.67
CA GLU A 65 0.60 17.02 -3.53
C GLU A 65 -0.06 17.65 -2.31
#